data_AF-A0AAN7JG33-F1
#
_entry.id   AF-A0AAN7JG33-F1
#
_cell.length_a   1.000
_cell.length_b   1.000
_cell.length_c   1.000
_cell.angle_alpha   90.00
_cell.angle_beta   90.00
_cell.angle_gamma   90.00
#
_symmetry.space_group_name_H-M   'P 1'
#
loop_
_entity.id
_entity.type
_entity.pdbx_description
1 polymer ?
#
loop_
_entity_poly.entity_id
_entity_poly.type
_entity_poly.pdbx_seq_one_letter_code
_entity_poly.pdbx_strand_id
1 'polypeptide(L)'
;MEAAASTAVATTSLSSTLSKKLTSPSVTLSSASRPFYVPAHRLTARRCIAVCSKNRNFEALEATNAASDGAGDFNFSFDKLREECGVVGIYGDPEASRLCYLALHALQHRGQEGAGIVAVHDNLLQSITGVGLVSDVFTQSKLDQLPGNSAIGQVRYSTAGASMLKNVQPFVASYRFGSVGVAHNGNLVNYPSLRAHLEGSGSIFNTSSDTEVVLHLIATSKARPFFVRIIEACEKLKGAYSMVFLTEDKLVAIRDPHGFRPLVMGRRNNGAYVFASETCALDLIEATYVRDVNPGEVVVVDKDGEHNLCLMIHPEPKQCIFEHIYFSLPNSVVFGRSVYES
;
A
#
# COMPACT_ATOMS: atom_id res chain seq x y z
N MET A 1 61.42 -40.37 -13.41
CA MET A 1 62.19 -41.58 -13.73
C MET A 1 62.20 -42.40 -12.45
N GLU A 2 61.53 -43.54 -12.26
CA GLU A 2 60.99 -44.64 -13.08
C GLU A 2 59.56 -44.95 -12.55
N ALA A 3 58.50 -45.07 -13.37
CA ALA A 3 58.03 -46.25 -14.11
C ALA A 3 57.75 -47.51 -13.25
N ALA A 4 56.47 -47.84 -13.05
CA ALA A 4 55.86 -49.07 -13.58
C ALA A 4 54.40 -49.26 -13.09
N ALA A 5 53.50 -49.43 -14.06
CA ALA A 5 52.12 -49.85 -13.91
C ALA A 5 51.99 -51.38 -14.04
N SER A 6 50.92 -51.97 -13.48
CA SER A 6 50.36 -53.27 -13.94
C SER A 6 48.98 -53.48 -13.29
N THR A 7 47.86 -53.31 -14.01
CA THR A 7 47.07 -54.33 -14.76
C THR A 7 45.85 -54.80 -13.93
N ALA A 8 44.63 -54.33 -14.25
CA ALA A 8 43.50 -55.03 -14.91
C ALA A 8 43.04 -56.33 -14.20
N VAL A 9 41.76 -56.59 -13.95
CA VAL A 9 40.77 -57.08 -14.94
C VAL A 9 39.33 -56.86 -14.43
N ALA A 10 38.44 -56.49 -15.35
CA ALA A 10 36.99 -56.48 -15.24
C ALA A 10 36.39 -57.74 -15.89
N THR A 11 35.23 -58.22 -15.41
CA THR A 11 34.06 -58.73 -16.19
C THR A 11 33.04 -59.41 -15.25
N THR A 12 31.85 -58.85 -15.01
CA THR A 12 30.54 -59.03 -15.71
C THR A 12 29.88 -60.42 -15.70
N SER A 13 28.68 -60.50 -15.09
CA SER A 13 27.44 -61.12 -15.61
C SER A 13 26.32 -60.89 -14.56
N LEU A 14 25.29 -60.06 -14.77
CA LEU A 14 24.08 -60.13 -15.61
C LEU A 14 23.11 -61.32 -15.36
N SER A 15 21.93 -60.94 -14.86
CA SER A 15 20.56 -61.50 -15.02
C SER A 15 19.90 -61.75 -13.65
N SER A 16 18.63 -61.49 -13.40
CA SER A 16 17.54 -60.77 -14.08
C SER A 16 16.35 -60.76 -13.13
N THR A 17 15.61 -59.65 -13.07
CA THR A 17 14.16 -59.52 -12.78
C THR A 17 13.53 -60.31 -11.61
N LEU A 18 13.02 -59.60 -10.60
CA LEU A 18 11.60 -59.68 -10.26
C LEU A 18 11.12 -58.50 -9.39
N SER A 19 10.05 -57.91 -9.89
CA SER A 19 9.31 -56.74 -9.43
C SER A 19 8.64 -56.98 -8.08
N LYS A 20 8.80 -56.05 -7.12
CA LYS A 20 7.79 -55.79 -6.08
C LYS A 20 7.68 -54.29 -5.83
N LYS A 21 6.54 -53.74 -6.26
CA LYS A 21 6.00 -52.41 -5.99
C LYS A 21 5.97 -52.15 -4.48
N LEU A 22 6.62 -51.08 -4.03
CA LEU A 22 6.28 -50.40 -2.78
C LEU A 22 5.63 -49.07 -3.14
N THR A 23 4.31 -49.01 -2.98
CA THR A 23 3.51 -47.79 -3.06
C THR A 23 3.64 -47.03 -1.75
N SER A 24 4.31 -45.87 -1.78
CA SER A 24 4.21 -44.86 -0.72
C SER A 24 2.89 -44.09 -0.86
N PRO A 25 2.21 -43.73 0.24
CA PRO A 25 1.03 -42.89 0.15
C PRO A 25 1.47 -41.44 -0.11
N SER A 26 1.00 -40.90 -1.23
CA SER A 26 1.06 -39.49 -1.58
C SER A 26 0.22 -38.67 -0.60
N VAL A 27 0.87 -37.93 0.30
CA VAL A 27 0.23 -36.88 1.09
C VAL A 27 0.32 -35.57 0.28
N THR A 28 -0.78 -35.21 -0.35
CA THR A 28 -0.99 -33.88 -0.94
C THR A 28 -1.09 -32.84 0.19
N LEU A 29 -0.04 -32.03 0.38
CA LEU A 29 -0.12 -30.81 1.18
C LEU A 29 -0.86 -29.73 0.37
N SER A 30 -2.16 -29.64 0.61
CA SER A 30 -2.97 -28.45 0.32
C SER A 30 -2.71 -27.43 1.42
N SER A 31 -1.88 -26.42 1.15
CA SER A 31 -1.69 -25.27 2.04
C SER A 31 -2.80 -24.23 1.81
N ALA A 32 -4.00 -24.53 2.27
CA ALA A 32 -5.03 -23.51 2.48
C ALA A 32 -4.80 -22.88 3.86
N SER A 33 -4.03 -21.80 3.91
CA SER A 33 -3.92 -20.94 5.09
C SER A 33 -5.27 -20.28 5.33
N ARG A 34 -6.03 -20.82 6.30
CA ARG A 34 -7.26 -20.20 6.78
C ARG A 34 -6.90 -18.91 7.53
N PRO A 35 -7.57 -17.77 7.27
CA PRO A 35 -7.35 -16.58 8.07
C PRO A 35 -7.75 -16.85 9.52
N PHE A 36 -6.86 -16.52 10.46
CA PHE A 36 -7.13 -16.59 11.88
C PHE A 36 -8.23 -15.57 12.22
N TYR A 37 -9.43 -16.05 12.52
CA TYR A 37 -10.56 -15.24 12.97
C TYR A 37 -10.42 -14.97 14.47
N VAL A 38 -10.33 -13.70 14.87
CA VAL A 38 -10.40 -13.29 16.27
C VAL A 38 -11.89 -13.14 16.65
N PRO A 39 -12.43 -13.86 17.65
CA PRO A 39 -13.84 -13.73 18.01
C PRO A 39 -14.12 -12.37 18.66
N ALA A 40 -15.11 -11.66 18.13
CA ALA A 40 -15.64 -10.44 18.75
C ALA A 40 -16.20 -10.76 20.15
N HIS A 41 -15.73 -10.02 21.15
CA HIS A 41 -16.28 -10.04 22.50
C HIS A 41 -17.79 -9.73 22.48
N ARG A 42 -18.56 -10.53 23.22
CA ARG A 42 -20.01 -10.40 23.43
C ARG A 42 -20.43 -8.96 23.74
N LEU A 43 -21.01 -8.28 22.76
CA LEU A 43 -21.88 -7.12 22.99
C LEU A 43 -23.33 -7.58 22.82
N THR A 44 -24.06 -7.47 23.92
CA THR A 44 -25.46 -7.87 24.09
C THR A 44 -26.36 -7.24 23.03
N ALA A 45 -27.11 -8.10 22.33
CA ALA A 45 -28.15 -7.72 21.39
C ALA A 45 -29.23 -6.84 22.06
N ARG A 46 -29.33 -5.58 21.63
CA ARG A 46 -30.57 -4.80 21.77
C ARG A 46 -31.23 -4.74 20.39
N ARG A 47 -32.41 -5.33 20.30
CA ARG A 47 -33.34 -5.28 19.16
C ARG A 47 -33.56 -3.82 18.75
N CYS A 48 -33.20 -3.46 17.53
CA CYS A 48 -33.74 -2.28 16.86
C CYS A 48 -34.87 -2.72 15.93
N ILE A 49 -36.08 -2.35 16.32
CA ILE A 49 -37.32 -2.52 15.54
C ILE A 49 -37.25 -1.56 14.35
N ALA A 50 -37.45 -2.10 13.15
CA ALA A 50 -37.60 -1.33 11.92
C ALA A 50 -38.92 -0.55 11.95
N VAL A 51 -38.86 0.77 11.78
CA VAL A 51 -40.01 1.60 11.40
C VAL A 51 -39.73 2.17 10.02
N CYS A 52 -40.41 1.61 9.03
CA CYS A 52 -40.49 2.09 7.67
C CYS A 52 -41.51 3.23 7.62
N SER A 53 -41.07 4.46 7.33
CA SER A 53 -41.97 5.57 7.03
C SER A 53 -41.81 5.94 5.56
N LYS A 54 -42.79 5.52 4.76
CA LYS A 54 -43.07 6.08 3.43
C LYS A 54 -43.49 7.54 3.63
N ASN A 55 -42.93 8.45 2.85
CA ASN A 55 -43.74 9.49 2.19
C ASN A 55 -43.00 10.06 0.98
N ARG A 56 -43.72 10.03 -0.15
CA ARG A 56 -43.44 10.74 -1.39
C ARG A 56 -44.07 12.13 -1.29
N ASN A 57 -43.52 13.08 -2.05
CA ASN A 57 -44.11 14.27 -2.70
C ASN A 57 -42.88 15.16 -3.04
N PHE A 58 -42.37 15.23 -4.27
CA PHE A 58 -42.89 15.89 -5.48
C PHE A 58 -43.39 17.32 -5.23
N GLU A 59 -42.53 18.30 -5.53
CA GLU A 59 -42.95 19.63 -5.98
C GLU A 59 -41.86 20.18 -6.91
N ALA A 60 -42.31 20.58 -8.10
CA ALA A 60 -41.54 21.21 -9.16
C ALA A 60 -41.56 22.73 -8.97
N LEU A 61 -40.45 23.41 -9.24
CA LEU A 61 -40.42 24.86 -9.45
C LEU A 61 -39.50 25.19 -10.64
N GLU A 62 -40.12 25.40 -11.80
CA GLU A 62 -39.72 26.39 -12.81
C GLU A 62 -40.31 27.75 -12.36
N ALA A 63 -39.84 28.95 -12.68
CA ALA A 63 -38.78 29.53 -13.49
C ALA A 63 -38.61 30.99 -13.02
N THR A 64 -37.49 31.66 -13.31
CA THR A 64 -37.49 33.01 -13.92
C THR A 64 -36.10 33.38 -14.39
N ASN A 65 -36.00 33.66 -15.69
CA ASN A 65 -34.85 34.28 -16.34
C ASN A 65 -34.73 35.75 -15.90
N ALA A 66 -33.53 36.15 -15.47
CA ALA A 66 -33.11 37.54 -15.49
C ALA A 66 -31.69 37.58 -16.09
N ALA A 67 -31.62 38.08 -17.31
CA ALA A 67 -30.39 38.35 -18.01
C ALA A 67 -29.71 39.59 -17.41
N SER A 68 -28.43 39.46 -17.07
CA SER A 68 -27.52 40.60 -16.99
C SER A 68 -26.18 40.17 -17.56
N ASP A 69 -25.83 40.84 -18.66
CA ASP A 69 -24.62 40.67 -19.43
C ASP A 69 -23.35 40.75 -18.56
N GLY A 70 -22.52 39.73 -18.71
CA GLY A 70 -21.20 39.63 -18.11
C GLY A 70 -20.49 38.45 -18.74
N ALA A 71 -20.04 38.63 -19.99
CA ALA A 71 -19.23 37.65 -20.71
C ALA A 71 -17.88 37.46 -20.02
N GLY A 72 -17.87 36.70 -18.94
CA GLY A 72 -16.71 36.01 -18.43
C GLY A 72 -16.66 34.66 -19.11
N ASP A 73 -15.70 34.50 -20.02
CA ASP A 73 -15.36 33.24 -20.66
C ASP A 73 -14.86 32.27 -19.58
N PHE A 74 -15.79 31.60 -18.88
CA PHE A 74 -15.47 30.52 -17.96
C PHE A 74 -15.08 29.32 -18.81
N ASN A 75 -13.82 29.37 -19.26
CA ASN A 75 -13.11 28.22 -19.77
C ASN A 75 -13.08 27.18 -18.63
N PHE A 76 -14.07 26.29 -18.61
CA PHE A 76 -13.95 25.01 -17.93
C PHE A 76 -12.87 24.24 -18.69
N SER A 77 -11.61 24.60 -18.45
CA SER A 77 -10.54 23.65 -18.69
C SER A 77 -10.94 22.42 -17.91
N PHE A 78 -11.11 21.30 -18.61
CA PHE A 78 -11.05 19.98 -18.02
C PHE A 78 -9.62 19.81 -17.49
N ASP A 79 -9.27 20.59 -16.47
CA ASP A 79 -8.02 20.50 -15.77
C ASP A 79 -8.10 19.14 -15.10
N LYS A 80 -7.32 18.21 -15.64
CA LYS A 80 -7.29 16.74 -15.43
C LYS A 80 -7.94 16.30 -14.12
N LEU A 81 -8.64 15.16 -14.12
CA LEU A 81 -8.96 14.48 -12.85
C LEU A 81 -7.63 14.26 -12.12
N ARG A 82 -7.51 14.70 -10.87
CA ARG A 82 -6.22 15.06 -10.25
C ARG A 82 -6.14 14.60 -8.80
N GLU A 83 -6.31 13.30 -8.58
CA GLU A 83 -6.41 12.71 -7.23
C GLU A 83 -5.58 11.43 -7.01
N GLU A 84 -4.42 11.26 -7.65
CA GLU A 84 -3.64 10.03 -7.47
C GLU A 84 -2.23 10.32 -7.01
N CYS A 85 -1.83 9.74 -5.88
CA CYS A 85 -0.43 9.63 -5.45
C CYS A 85 0.10 8.23 -5.78
N GLY A 86 1.42 8.05 -5.83
CA GLY A 86 2.06 6.74 -5.92
C GLY A 86 2.70 6.37 -4.59
N VAL A 87 2.52 5.14 -4.12
CA VAL A 87 3.21 4.64 -2.91
C VAL A 87 4.06 3.42 -3.24
N VAL A 88 5.17 3.28 -2.53
CA VAL A 88 6.11 2.15 -2.62
C VAL A 88 6.53 1.72 -1.22
N GLY A 89 6.66 0.42 -0.97
CA GLY A 89 7.27 -0.14 0.23
C GLY A 89 8.18 -1.31 -0.11
N ILE A 90 9.35 -1.38 0.52
CA ILE A 90 10.37 -2.42 0.30
C ILE A 90 10.85 -2.93 1.66
N TYR A 91 10.96 -4.25 1.81
CA TYR A 91 11.48 -4.90 3.02
C TYR A 91 12.45 -6.03 2.68
N GLY A 92 13.60 -6.04 3.36
CA GLY A 92 14.58 -7.11 3.27
C GLY A 92 15.56 -6.98 2.11
N ASP A 93 15.83 -5.77 1.62
CA ASP A 93 16.80 -5.52 0.55
C ASP A 93 17.87 -4.50 0.99
N PRO A 94 19.18 -4.82 0.95
CA PRO A 94 20.25 -3.89 1.35
C PRO A 94 20.26 -2.54 0.62
N GLU A 95 19.63 -2.45 -0.57
CA GLU A 95 19.51 -1.23 -1.36
C GLU A 95 18.10 -0.66 -1.37
N ALA A 96 17.32 -0.89 -0.30
CA ALA A 96 15.91 -0.52 -0.24
C ALA A 96 15.62 0.93 -0.64
N SER A 97 16.44 1.92 -0.24
CA SER A 97 16.25 3.32 -0.62
C SER A 97 16.48 3.59 -2.11
N ARG A 98 17.51 2.99 -2.72
CA ARG A 98 17.77 3.12 -4.18
C ARG A 98 16.67 2.46 -5.00
N LEU A 99 16.21 1.27 -4.58
CA LEU A 99 15.11 0.58 -5.24
C LEU A 99 13.80 1.35 -5.09
N CYS A 100 13.56 1.94 -3.92
CA CYS A 100 12.41 2.78 -3.68
C CYS A 100 12.45 4.01 -4.60
N TYR A 101 13.61 4.66 -4.75
CA TYR A 101 13.82 5.75 -5.72
C TYR A 101 13.47 5.33 -7.16
N LEU A 102 13.97 4.18 -7.62
CA LEU A 102 13.67 3.67 -8.97
C LEU A 102 12.17 3.38 -9.15
N ALA A 103 11.56 2.71 -8.19
CA ALA A 103 10.13 2.41 -8.21
C ALA A 103 9.27 3.68 -8.19
N LEU A 104 9.66 4.71 -7.41
CA LEU A 104 8.99 6.01 -7.44
C LEU A 104 9.14 6.72 -8.79
N HIS A 105 10.30 6.59 -9.44
CA HIS A 105 10.49 7.11 -10.79
C HIS A 105 9.58 6.42 -11.82
N ALA A 106 9.35 5.11 -11.69
CA ALA A 106 8.34 4.39 -12.50
C ALA A 106 6.90 4.87 -12.24
N LEU A 107 6.62 5.38 -11.03
CA LEU A 107 5.33 5.91 -10.63
C LEU A 107 5.21 7.43 -10.78
N GLN A 108 6.19 8.12 -11.37
CA GLN A 108 6.24 9.58 -11.44
C GLN A 108 5.00 10.22 -12.11
N HIS A 109 4.30 9.49 -12.97
CA HIS A 109 3.05 9.95 -13.58
C HIS A 109 1.92 10.12 -12.55
N ARG A 110 2.01 9.46 -11.38
CA ARG A 110 1.10 9.60 -10.24
C ARG A 110 1.44 10.76 -9.31
N GLY A 111 2.25 11.73 -9.71
CA GLY A 111 2.54 12.87 -8.85
C GLY A 111 3.86 13.52 -9.16
N GLN A 112 3.88 14.82 -9.37
CA GLN A 112 5.04 15.60 -9.81
C GLN A 112 5.35 16.76 -8.86
N GLU A 113 4.54 16.94 -7.82
CA GLU A 113 4.60 18.07 -6.91
C GLU A 113 5.50 17.80 -5.71
N GLY A 114 5.75 16.54 -5.39
CA GLY A 114 6.71 16.17 -4.37
C GLY A 114 7.03 14.69 -4.36
N ALA A 115 8.16 14.38 -3.75
CA ALA A 115 8.59 13.01 -3.54
C ALA A 115 9.25 12.87 -2.17
N GLY A 116 9.19 11.66 -1.61
CA GLY A 116 9.77 11.37 -0.31
C GLY A 116 10.13 9.91 -0.15
N ILE A 117 11.18 9.64 0.63
CA ILE A 117 11.61 8.30 1.02
C ILE A 117 11.90 8.32 2.51
N VAL A 118 11.42 7.30 3.21
CA VAL A 118 11.81 6.97 4.58
C VAL A 118 12.46 5.59 4.56
N ALA A 119 13.67 5.49 5.10
CA ALA A 119 14.40 4.23 5.25
C ALA A 119 14.67 3.95 6.73
N VAL A 120 14.91 2.66 7.06
CA VAL A 120 15.31 2.27 8.42
C VAL A 120 16.78 1.89 8.47
N HIS A 121 17.52 2.59 9.30
CA HIS A 121 18.90 2.28 9.63
C HIS A 121 19.10 2.31 11.14
N ASP A 122 19.76 1.29 11.71
CA ASP A 122 20.04 1.20 13.15
C ASP A 122 18.80 1.41 14.05
N ASN A 123 17.65 0.85 13.65
CA ASN A 123 16.34 1.03 14.30
C ASN A 123 15.84 2.49 14.35
N LEU A 124 16.34 3.36 13.48
CA LEU A 124 15.90 4.73 13.33
C LEU A 124 15.33 4.95 11.93
N LEU A 125 14.20 5.66 11.87
CA LEU A 125 13.61 6.07 10.60
C LEU A 125 14.30 7.36 10.14
N GLN A 126 14.95 7.30 8.99
CA GLN A 126 15.57 8.43 8.31
C GLN A 126 14.68 8.86 7.17
N SER A 127 14.38 10.15 7.06
CA SER A 127 13.44 10.69 6.07
C SER A 127 14.09 11.79 5.25
N ILE A 128 13.91 11.73 3.93
CA ILE A 128 14.18 12.84 3.03
C ILE A 128 12.93 13.04 2.17
N THR A 129 12.37 14.25 2.24
CA THR A 129 11.22 14.69 1.44
C THR A 129 11.54 16.01 0.74
N GLY A 130 10.93 16.24 -0.42
CA GLY A 130 11.15 17.44 -1.21
C GLY A 130 10.00 17.72 -2.17
N VAL A 131 9.91 18.98 -2.59
CA VAL A 131 8.98 19.43 -3.64
C VAL A 131 9.63 19.21 -5.01
N GLY A 132 8.84 18.77 -5.99
CA GLY A 132 9.29 18.51 -7.36
C GLY A 132 9.36 17.04 -7.73
N LEU A 133 10.03 16.77 -8.86
CA LEU A 133 10.19 15.42 -9.40
C LEU A 133 11.12 14.57 -8.53
N VAL A 134 10.99 13.25 -8.64
CA VAL A 134 11.83 12.28 -7.93
C VAL A 134 13.32 12.53 -8.20
N SER A 135 13.69 12.83 -9.46
CA SER A 135 15.06 13.15 -9.87
C SER A 135 15.60 14.44 -9.26
N ASP A 136 14.73 15.41 -8.99
CA ASP A 136 15.11 16.71 -8.45
C ASP A 136 15.27 16.63 -6.92
N VAL A 137 14.40 15.83 -6.29
CA VAL A 137 14.40 15.63 -4.84
C VAL A 137 15.59 14.78 -4.39
N PHE A 138 15.94 13.72 -5.14
CA PHE A 138 16.95 12.75 -4.73
C PHE A 138 18.20 12.78 -5.62
N THR A 139 19.29 13.30 -5.07
CA THR A 139 20.65 13.13 -5.63
C THR A 139 21.31 11.89 -5.03
N GLN A 140 22.39 11.40 -5.65
CA GLN A 140 23.14 10.27 -5.11
C GLN A 140 23.56 10.50 -3.64
N SER A 141 24.06 11.70 -3.33
CA SER A 141 24.45 12.09 -1.97
C SER A 141 23.28 12.05 -0.96
N LYS A 142 22.04 12.32 -1.39
CA LYS A 142 20.86 12.18 -0.53
C LYS A 142 20.47 10.72 -0.34
N LEU A 143 20.54 9.89 -1.38
CA LEU A 143 20.28 8.45 -1.27
C LEU A 143 21.30 7.76 -0.36
N ASP A 144 22.56 8.20 -0.37
CA ASP A 144 23.61 7.69 0.51
C ASP A 144 23.35 8.02 1.99
N GLN A 145 22.49 9.01 2.29
CA GLN A 145 22.03 9.35 3.64
C GLN A 145 20.81 8.52 4.08
N LEU A 146 20.31 7.62 3.23
CA LEU A 146 19.21 6.70 3.51
C LEU A 146 19.68 5.24 3.42
N PRO A 147 20.70 4.81 4.19
CA PRO A 147 21.00 3.39 4.31
C PRO A 147 19.83 2.63 4.93
N GLY A 148 19.80 1.31 4.73
CA GLY A 148 18.78 0.47 5.35
C GLY A 148 18.33 -0.69 4.48
N ASN A 149 17.76 -1.69 5.13
CA ASN A 149 17.20 -2.85 4.44
C ASN A 149 15.70 -2.72 4.11
N SER A 150 15.07 -1.64 4.56
CA SER A 150 13.64 -1.40 4.43
C SER A 150 13.39 0.08 4.17
N ALA A 151 12.47 0.37 3.26
CA ALA A 151 12.11 1.74 2.91
C ALA A 151 10.65 1.83 2.46
N ILE A 152 10.04 2.99 2.66
CA ILE A 152 8.78 3.39 2.03
C ILE A 152 8.98 4.70 1.30
N GLY A 153 8.19 4.93 0.26
CA GLY A 153 8.27 6.13 -0.55
C GLY A 153 6.92 6.56 -1.07
N GLN A 154 6.85 7.84 -1.45
CA GLN A 154 5.66 8.43 -2.04
C GLN A 154 6.04 9.42 -3.14
N VAL A 155 5.27 9.42 -4.22
CA VAL A 155 5.15 10.56 -5.13
C VAL A 155 3.80 11.20 -4.92
N ARG A 156 3.80 12.52 -4.80
CA ARG A 156 2.63 13.31 -4.43
C ARG A 156 2.07 14.03 -5.64
N TYR A 157 0.77 13.88 -5.83
CA TYR A 157 -0.04 14.85 -6.55
C TYR A 157 -0.68 15.83 -5.55
N SER A 158 -0.85 17.10 -5.91
CA SER A 158 -1.47 18.07 -5.02
C SER A 158 -3.00 17.90 -5.00
N THR A 159 -3.50 16.96 -4.20
CA THR A 159 -4.93 16.56 -4.19
C THR A 159 -5.85 17.43 -3.33
N ALA A 160 -5.33 18.14 -2.34
CA ALA A 160 -5.99 19.23 -1.63
C ALA A 160 -4.96 19.93 -0.71
N GLY A 161 -5.12 21.23 -0.48
CA GLY A 161 -4.15 22.03 0.27
C GLY A 161 -2.97 22.50 -0.60
N ALA A 162 -2.28 23.55 -0.14
CA ALA A 162 -1.21 24.15 -0.94
C ALA A 162 -0.03 23.17 -1.14
N SER A 163 0.70 23.38 -2.25
CA SER A 163 1.98 22.75 -2.58
C SER A 163 3.09 23.19 -1.61
N MET A 164 2.92 22.86 -0.34
CA MET A 164 3.89 23.12 0.72
C MET A 164 4.67 21.85 1.01
N LEU A 165 5.97 22.01 1.27
CA LEU A 165 6.87 20.93 1.68
C LEU A 165 6.31 20.11 2.85
N LYS A 166 5.64 20.78 3.81
CA LYS A 166 5.04 20.13 4.99
C LYS A 166 3.98 19.06 4.65
N ASN A 167 3.43 19.09 3.45
CA ASN A 167 2.41 18.15 3.00
C ASN A 167 3.02 17.02 2.14
N VAL A 168 4.34 16.98 1.93
CA VAL A 168 5.03 15.91 1.19
C VAL A 168 5.26 14.71 2.12
N GLN A 169 4.83 13.53 1.67
CA GLN A 169 4.95 12.28 2.40
C GLN A 169 6.19 11.49 1.90
N PRO A 170 6.64 10.43 2.59
CA PRO A 170 6.06 9.82 3.79
C PRO A 170 6.14 10.69 5.05
N PHE A 171 5.10 10.64 5.88
CA PHE A 171 5.13 11.27 7.21
C PHE A 171 5.73 10.34 8.24
N VAL A 172 6.59 10.88 9.10
CA VAL A 172 7.20 10.15 10.21
C VAL A 172 6.76 10.79 11.52
N ALA A 173 6.31 9.97 12.46
CA ALA A 173 6.00 10.40 13.81
C ALA A 173 6.57 9.42 14.83
N SER A 174 7.12 9.98 15.90
CA SER A 174 7.48 9.23 17.10
C SER A 174 6.36 9.32 18.12
N TYR A 175 6.07 8.18 18.76
CA TYR A 175 5.02 8.05 19.76
C TYR A 175 5.44 7.01 20.81
N ARG A 176 4.56 6.71 21.77
CA ARG A 176 4.89 5.86 22.93
C ARG A 176 5.38 4.44 22.61
N PHE A 177 5.32 3.99 21.36
CA PHE A 177 5.74 2.65 20.95
C PHE A 177 6.82 2.61 19.87
N GLY A 178 7.52 3.73 19.65
CA GLY A 178 8.57 3.84 18.65
C GLY A 178 8.23 4.89 17.61
N SER A 179 8.79 4.73 16.43
CA SER A 179 8.57 5.59 15.26
C SER A 179 7.80 4.85 14.18
N VAL A 180 6.92 5.57 13.50
CA VAL A 180 6.17 5.05 12.37
C VAL A 180 6.23 6.04 11.22
N GLY A 181 6.59 5.51 10.06
CA GLY A 181 6.47 6.17 8.76
C GLY A 181 5.18 5.71 8.07
N VAL A 182 4.51 6.61 7.35
CA VAL A 182 3.35 6.27 6.51
C VAL A 182 3.40 7.00 5.18
N ALA A 183 3.09 6.27 4.11
CA ALA A 183 2.78 6.82 2.80
C ALA A 183 1.37 6.38 2.39
N HIS A 184 0.59 7.31 1.87
CA HIS A 184 -0.82 7.16 1.56
C HIS A 184 -1.13 7.61 0.13
N ASN A 185 -1.87 6.78 -0.58
CA ASN A 185 -2.59 7.13 -1.79
C ASN A 185 -4.09 6.97 -1.54
N GLY A 186 -4.85 8.06 -1.63
CA GLY A 186 -6.28 8.04 -1.33
C GLY A 186 -6.80 9.37 -0.82
N ASN A 187 -8.04 9.34 -0.34
CA ASN A 187 -8.70 10.49 0.26
C ASN A 187 -9.66 10.01 1.36
N LEU A 188 -9.52 10.60 2.54
CA LEU A 188 -10.38 10.31 3.69
C LEU A 188 -11.59 11.28 3.72
N VAL A 189 -12.75 10.78 3.31
CA VAL A 189 -14.02 11.54 3.25
C VAL A 189 -14.42 12.11 4.61
N ASN A 190 -14.16 11.39 5.70
CA ASN A 190 -14.48 11.86 7.05
C ASN A 190 -13.33 12.61 7.74
N TYR A 191 -12.29 13.03 7.01
CA TYR A 191 -11.14 13.76 7.54
C TYR A 191 -11.52 14.99 8.40
N PRO A 192 -12.41 15.91 7.97
CA PRO A 192 -12.73 17.10 8.77
C PRO A 192 -13.31 16.74 10.15
N SER A 193 -14.15 15.71 10.20
CA SER A 193 -14.75 15.22 11.45
C SER A 193 -13.72 14.55 12.36
N LEU A 194 -12.85 13.71 11.80
CA LEU A 194 -11.79 13.05 12.57
C LEU A 194 -10.79 14.06 13.15
N ARG A 195 -10.38 15.04 12.35
CA ARG A 195 -9.49 16.10 12.77
C ARG A 195 -10.09 16.93 13.91
N ALA A 196 -11.32 17.40 13.76
CA ALA A 196 -11.99 18.18 14.80
C ALA A 196 -12.13 17.39 16.13
N HIS A 197 -12.39 16.09 16.06
CA HIS A 197 -12.46 15.23 17.25
C HIS A 197 -11.10 15.10 17.97
N LEU A 198 -10.03 14.93 17.20
CA LEU A 198 -8.66 14.83 17.72
C LEU A 198 -8.17 16.16 18.29
N GLU A 199 -8.43 17.29 17.62
CA GLU A 199 -8.15 18.64 18.12
C GLU A 199 -8.93 18.94 19.41
N GLY A 200 -10.21 18.56 19.47
CA GLY A 200 -11.03 18.66 20.69
C GLY A 200 -10.52 17.80 21.85
N SER A 201 -9.68 16.80 21.56
CA SER A 201 -9.00 15.95 22.56
C SER A 201 -7.56 16.42 22.86
N GLY A 202 -7.14 17.57 22.33
CA GLY A 202 -5.82 18.16 22.57
C GLY A 202 -4.73 17.78 21.56
N SER A 203 -5.07 17.17 20.42
CA SER A 203 -4.10 16.90 19.35
C SER A 203 -3.72 18.16 18.58
N ILE A 204 -2.45 18.30 18.24
CA ILE A 204 -1.92 19.38 17.39
C ILE A 204 -1.53 18.79 16.04
N PHE A 205 -1.89 19.45 14.96
CA PHE A 205 -1.59 19.04 13.59
C PHE A 205 -0.62 20.02 12.94
N ASN A 206 0.45 19.50 12.34
CA ASN A 206 1.45 20.30 11.63
C ASN A 206 1.07 20.53 10.17
N THR A 207 0.26 19.63 9.61
CA THR A 207 -0.09 19.59 8.20
C THR A 207 -1.60 19.74 8.00
N SER A 208 -2.01 19.92 6.73
CA SER A 208 -3.42 19.85 6.34
C SER A 208 -3.77 18.50 5.69
N SER A 209 -2.84 17.53 5.75
CA SER A 209 -3.02 16.23 5.10
C SER A 209 -3.82 15.29 5.98
N ASP A 210 -4.71 14.56 5.34
CA ASP A 210 -5.50 13.48 5.91
C ASP A 210 -4.65 12.34 6.51
N THR A 211 -3.43 12.18 6.00
CA THR A 211 -2.51 11.11 6.42
C THR A 211 -2.00 11.33 7.85
N GLU A 212 -1.88 12.58 8.31
CA GLU A 212 -1.51 12.89 9.70
C GLU A 212 -2.59 12.43 10.69
N VAL A 213 -3.88 12.49 10.30
CA VAL A 213 -4.98 11.97 11.13
C VAL A 213 -4.81 10.48 11.38
N VAL A 214 -4.35 9.71 10.40
CA VAL A 214 -4.08 8.27 10.55
C VAL A 214 -3.03 8.03 11.64
N LEU A 215 -1.95 8.81 11.66
CA LEU A 215 -0.91 8.72 12.70
C LEU A 215 -1.46 9.04 14.09
N HIS A 216 -2.30 10.07 14.24
CA HIS A 216 -2.93 10.39 15.52
C HIS A 216 -3.88 9.27 16.00
N LEU A 217 -4.64 8.65 15.10
CA LEU A 217 -5.52 7.53 15.44
C LEU A 217 -4.71 6.31 15.92
N ILE A 218 -3.59 6.01 15.27
CA ILE A 218 -2.67 4.93 15.70
C ILE A 218 -2.05 5.25 17.07
N ALA A 219 -1.61 6.50 17.27
CA ALA A 219 -0.97 6.93 18.50
C ALA A 219 -1.91 6.89 19.72
N THR A 220 -3.19 7.23 19.52
CA THR A 220 -4.22 7.24 20.56
C THR A 220 -4.80 5.86 20.88
N SER A 221 -4.68 4.89 19.96
CA SER A 221 -5.08 3.50 20.20
C SER A 221 -4.42 2.91 21.46
N LYS A 222 -5.08 1.97 22.12
CA LYS A 222 -4.51 1.21 23.26
C LYS A 222 -4.12 -0.22 22.91
N ALA A 223 -4.64 -0.78 21.81
CA ALA A 223 -4.48 -2.18 21.43
C ALA A 223 -3.03 -2.62 21.17
N ARG A 224 -2.73 -3.89 21.39
CA ARG A 224 -1.43 -4.50 21.07
C ARG A 224 -1.66 -5.80 20.32
N PRO A 225 -0.75 -6.19 19.39
CA PRO A 225 0.47 -5.51 18.93
C PRO A 225 0.22 -4.34 17.95
N PHE A 226 1.28 -3.76 17.34
CA PHE A 226 1.21 -2.57 16.47
C PHE A 226 0.16 -2.67 15.36
N PHE A 227 0.10 -3.79 14.65
CA PHE A 227 -0.84 -3.93 13.54
C PHE A 227 -2.29 -3.75 13.99
N VAL A 228 -2.68 -4.20 15.20
CA VAL A 228 -4.04 -4.03 15.75
C VAL A 228 -4.39 -2.55 15.92
N ARG A 229 -3.39 -1.69 16.20
CA ARG A 229 -3.59 -0.24 16.27
C ARG A 229 -3.93 0.34 14.91
N ILE A 230 -3.30 -0.18 13.85
CA ILE A 230 -3.62 0.23 12.49
C ILE A 230 -5.02 -0.26 12.13
N ILE A 231 -5.40 -1.48 12.53
CA ILE A 231 -6.77 -1.99 12.35
C ILE A 231 -7.79 -1.03 13.01
N GLU A 232 -7.63 -0.71 14.29
CA GLU A 232 -8.52 0.22 15.01
C GLU A 232 -8.56 1.63 14.38
N ALA A 233 -7.45 2.08 13.78
CA ALA A 233 -7.42 3.34 13.05
C ALA A 233 -8.24 3.23 11.76
N CYS A 234 -7.99 2.20 10.94
CA CYS A 234 -8.66 1.93 9.67
C CYS A 234 -10.18 1.74 9.82
N GLU A 235 -10.67 1.14 10.91
CA GLU A 235 -12.11 1.01 11.22
C GLU A 235 -12.82 2.37 11.34
N LYS A 236 -12.09 3.43 11.71
CA LYS A 236 -12.63 4.79 11.83
C LYS A 236 -12.54 5.57 10.52
N LEU A 237 -11.78 5.09 9.54
CA LEU A 237 -11.58 5.77 8.27
C LEU A 237 -12.75 5.50 7.33
N LYS A 238 -13.23 6.54 6.67
CA LYS A 238 -14.17 6.45 5.55
C LYS A 238 -13.55 7.09 4.33
N GLY A 239 -13.52 6.38 3.22
CA GLY A 239 -12.94 6.86 1.97
C GLY A 239 -12.13 5.77 1.29
N ALA A 240 -11.24 6.19 0.42
CA ALA A 240 -10.35 5.35 -0.36
C ALA A 240 -8.93 5.47 0.18
N TYR A 241 -8.22 4.36 0.34
CA TYR A 241 -6.84 4.38 0.81
C TYR A 241 -6.07 3.11 0.41
N SER A 242 -4.89 3.31 -0.16
CA SER A 242 -3.79 2.36 -0.20
C SER A 242 -2.65 2.96 0.61
N MET A 243 -2.21 2.28 1.66
CA MET A 243 -1.18 2.78 2.57
C MET A 243 -0.07 1.78 2.76
N VAL A 244 1.15 2.28 2.90
CA VAL A 244 2.29 1.52 3.41
C VAL A 244 2.83 2.19 4.66
N PHE A 245 3.08 1.40 5.69
CA PHE A 245 3.65 1.83 6.96
C PHE A 245 5.00 1.17 7.17
N LEU A 246 5.93 1.91 7.74
CA LEU A 246 7.25 1.43 8.11
C LEU A 246 7.47 1.68 9.59
N THR A 247 7.83 0.64 10.34
CA THR A 247 8.39 0.75 11.69
C THR A 247 9.84 0.32 11.66
N GLU A 248 10.50 0.31 12.82
CA GLU A 248 11.91 -0.09 12.94
C GLU A 248 12.20 -1.50 12.41
N ASP A 249 11.20 -2.38 12.42
CA ASP A 249 11.38 -3.81 12.10
C ASP A 249 10.29 -4.41 11.21
N LYS A 250 9.28 -3.63 10.77
CA LYS A 250 8.15 -4.13 9.96
C LYS A 250 7.76 -3.18 8.84
N LEU A 251 7.33 -3.77 7.73
CA LEU A 251 6.61 -3.10 6.66
C LEU A 251 5.16 -3.59 6.66
N VAL A 252 4.19 -2.68 6.63
CA VAL A 252 2.77 -3.02 6.62
C VAL A 252 2.11 -2.38 5.41
N ALA A 253 1.45 -3.17 4.57
CA ALA A 253 0.67 -2.69 3.43
C ALA A 253 -0.82 -2.91 3.68
N ILE A 254 -1.63 -1.89 3.40
CA ILE A 254 -3.07 -1.88 3.70
C ILE A 254 -3.84 -1.32 2.53
N ARG A 255 -4.97 -1.95 2.22
CA ARG A 255 -5.92 -1.49 1.22
C ARG A 255 -7.31 -1.33 1.82
N ASP A 256 -8.02 -0.28 1.42
CA ASP A 256 -9.37 0.00 1.93
C ASP A 256 -10.36 -1.14 1.60
N PRO A 257 -11.48 -1.25 2.35
CA PRO A 257 -12.41 -2.38 2.23
C PRO A 257 -13.08 -2.51 0.86
N HIS A 258 -13.19 -1.42 0.12
CA HIS A 258 -13.75 -1.43 -1.24
C HIS A 258 -12.68 -1.66 -2.29
N GLY A 259 -11.40 -1.64 -1.91
CA GLY A 259 -10.26 -1.79 -2.81
C GLY A 259 -10.18 -0.67 -3.84
N PHE A 260 -10.56 0.55 -3.47
CA PHE A 260 -10.77 1.65 -4.41
C PHE A 260 -9.46 2.03 -5.12
N ARG A 261 -8.37 2.18 -4.35
CA ARG A 261 -7.02 2.46 -4.87
C ARG A 261 -6.25 1.18 -5.14
N PRO A 262 -5.38 1.14 -6.16
CA PRO A 262 -4.56 -0.03 -6.45
C PRO A 262 -3.42 -0.16 -5.45
N LEU A 263 -3.04 -1.41 -5.18
CA LEU A 263 -1.87 -1.77 -4.41
C LEU A 263 -1.51 -3.22 -4.74
N VAL A 264 -0.30 -3.43 -5.27
CA VAL A 264 0.20 -4.73 -5.70
C VAL A 264 1.38 -5.14 -4.84
N MET A 265 1.60 -6.45 -4.77
CA MET A 265 2.70 -7.09 -4.05
C MET A 265 3.60 -7.85 -5.03
N GLY A 266 4.91 -7.69 -4.87
CA GLY A 266 5.95 -8.37 -5.63
C GLY A 266 7.07 -8.91 -4.75
N ARG A 267 7.92 -9.76 -5.35
CA ARG A 267 9.08 -10.38 -4.71
C ARG A 267 10.32 -10.28 -5.57
N ARG A 268 11.44 -9.85 -4.99
CA ARG A 268 12.74 -9.89 -5.65
C ARG A 268 13.40 -11.26 -5.46
N ASN A 269 14.38 -11.57 -6.30
CA ASN A 269 15.12 -12.84 -6.30
C ASN A 269 15.84 -13.14 -4.97
N ASN A 270 16.23 -12.10 -4.22
CA ASN A 270 16.84 -12.22 -2.88
C ASN A 270 15.82 -12.47 -1.75
N GLY A 271 14.52 -12.56 -2.07
CA GLY A 271 13.44 -12.75 -1.10
C GLY A 271 12.78 -11.46 -0.61
N ALA A 272 13.29 -10.28 -1.00
CA ALA A 272 12.75 -9.00 -0.59
C ALA A 272 11.29 -8.81 -1.04
N TYR A 273 10.50 -8.19 -0.17
CA TYR A 273 9.11 -7.87 -0.42
C TYR A 273 8.99 -6.46 -0.98
N VAL A 274 8.12 -6.29 -1.97
CA VAL A 274 7.83 -4.99 -2.57
C VAL A 274 6.33 -4.78 -2.64
N PHE A 275 5.86 -3.62 -2.22
CA PHE A 275 4.51 -3.13 -2.49
C PHE A 275 4.59 -1.87 -3.34
N ALA A 276 3.67 -1.73 -4.30
CA ALA A 276 3.61 -0.55 -5.16
C ALA A 276 2.18 -0.24 -5.59
N SER A 277 1.88 1.01 -5.96
CA SER A 277 0.58 1.36 -6.54
C SER A 277 0.30 0.64 -7.87
N GLU A 278 1.33 0.34 -8.68
CA GLU A 278 1.21 -0.32 -9.99
C GLU A 278 2.33 -1.35 -10.21
N THR A 279 2.08 -2.32 -11.09
CA THR A 279 3.06 -3.36 -11.45
C THR A 279 4.26 -2.83 -12.21
N CYS A 280 4.13 -1.74 -12.97
CA CYS A 280 5.25 -1.15 -13.71
C CYS A 280 6.45 -0.79 -12.80
N ALA A 281 6.18 -0.45 -11.53
CA ALA A 281 7.21 -0.21 -10.53
C ALA A 281 7.93 -1.49 -10.10
N LEU A 282 7.20 -2.61 -10.02
CA LEU A 282 7.77 -3.93 -9.75
C LEU A 282 8.66 -4.37 -10.92
N ASP A 283 8.17 -4.19 -12.15
CA ASP A 283 8.86 -4.57 -13.38
C ASP A 283 10.23 -3.86 -13.49
N LEU A 284 10.27 -2.55 -13.20
CA LEU A 284 11.50 -1.76 -13.28
C LEU A 284 12.59 -2.24 -12.31
N ILE A 285 12.21 -2.71 -11.11
CA ILE A 285 13.17 -3.13 -10.08
C ILE A 285 13.37 -4.65 -10.03
N GLU A 286 12.88 -5.35 -11.06
CA GLU A 286 12.94 -6.81 -11.19
C GLU A 286 12.30 -7.55 -9.99
N ALA A 287 11.20 -7.00 -9.48
CA ALA A 287 10.34 -7.69 -8.54
C ALA A 287 9.27 -8.46 -9.30
N THR A 288 9.26 -9.79 -9.15
CA THR A 288 8.21 -10.64 -9.73
C THR A 288 6.88 -10.32 -9.08
N TYR A 289 5.88 -9.93 -9.89
CA TYR A 289 4.51 -9.73 -9.42
C TYR A 289 3.95 -11.02 -8.80
N VAL A 290 3.37 -10.91 -7.60
CA VAL A 290 2.75 -12.03 -6.89
C VAL A 290 1.23 -11.94 -6.97
N ARG A 291 0.66 -10.82 -6.52
CA ARG A 291 -0.78 -10.58 -6.47
C ARG A 291 -1.11 -9.12 -6.11
N ASP A 292 -2.36 -8.74 -6.32
CA ASP A 292 -2.96 -7.59 -5.67
C ASP A 292 -3.05 -7.80 -4.14
N VAL A 293 -2.90 -6.70 -3.40
CA VAL A 293 -3.39 -6.65 -2.01
C VAL A 293 -4.91 -6.60 -2.07
N ASN A 294 -5.58 -7.51 -1.37
CA ASN A 294 -7.04 -7.64 -1.42
C ASN A 294 -7.73 -6.45 -0.73
N PRO A 295 -8.98 -6.12 -1.12
CA PRO A 295 -9.77 -5.12 -0.42
C PRO A 295 -9.87 -5.42 1.08
N GLY A 296 -9.54 -4.48 1.95
CA GLY A 296 -9.57 -4.67 3.41
C GLY A 296 -8.46 -5.57 3.98
N GLU A 297 -7.48 -5.96 3.17
CA GLU A 297 -6.34 -6.74 3.63
C GLU A 297 -5.26 -5.85 4.28
N VAL A 298 -4.63 -6.41 5.31
CA VAL A 298 -3.42 -5.90 5.95
C VAL A 298 -2.35 -6.96 5.82
N VAL A 299 -1.33 -6.66 5.03
CA VAL A 299 -0.15 -7.51 4.88
C VAL A 299 0.94 -6.95 5.78
N VAL A 300 1.38 -7.73 6.77
CA VAL A 300 2.52 -7.38 7.63
C VAL A 300 3.72 -8.22 7.20
N VAL A 301 4.83 -7.55 6.92
CA VAL A 301 6.10 -8.21 6.62
C VAL A 301 7.09 -7.89 7.73
N ASP A 302 7.68 -8.93 8.30
CA ASP A 302 8.75 -8.83 9.28
C ASP A 302 9.82 -9.91 9.05
N LYS A 303 10.74 -10.05 10.00
CA LYS A 303 11.85 -11.02 9.94
C LYS A 303 11.39 -12.48 9.79
N ASP A 304 10.17 -12.79 10.22
CA ASP A 304 9.59 -14.13 10.17
C ASP A 304 8.83 -14.37 8.85
N GLY A 305 8.58 -13.31 8.05
CA GLY A 305 7.97 -13.37 6.73
C GLY A 305 6.71 -12.51 6.60
N GLU A 306 5.84 -12.86 5.65
CA GLU A 306 4.51 -12.22 5.50
C GLU A 306 3.46 -12.86 6.41
N HIS A 307 2.63 -12.01 6.98
CA HIS A 307 1.44 -12.36 7.74
C HIS A 307 0.26 -11.59 7.17
N ASN A 308 -0.75 -12.30 6.68
CA ASN A 308 -1.95 -11.71 6.10
C ASN A 308 -3.06 -11.64 7.14
N LEU A 309 -3.54 -10.44 7.41
CA LEU A 309 -4.63 -10.14 8.33
C LEU A 309 -5.77 -9.50 7.55
N CYS A 310 -7.01 -9.83 7.89
CA CYS A 310 -8.18 -9.20 7.28
C CYS A 310 -8.80 -8.21 8.26
N LEU A 311 -8.96 -6.95 7.83
CA LEU A 311 -9.51 -5.88 8.65
C LEU A 311 -10.99 -6.07 8.95
N MET A 312 -11.77 -6.46 7.94
CA MET A 312 -13.24 -6.40 7.99
C MET A 312 -13.88 -7.35 6.97
N ILE A 313 -15.20 -7.54 7.10
CA ILE A 313 -16.03 -8.19 6.07
C ILE A 313 -15.81 -7.46 4.74
N HIS A 314 -15.44 -8.20 3.69
CA HIS A 314 -15.20 -7.65 2.35
C HIS A 314 -16.54 -7.25 1.70
N PRO A 315 -16.88 -5.94 1.62
CA PRO A 315 -18.00 -5.50 0.79
C PRO A 315 -17.70 -5.78 -0.68
N GLU A 316 -18.71 -5.64 -1.53
CA GLU A 316 -18.52 -5.68 -2.98
C GLU A 316 -17.46 -4.63 -3.39
N PRO A 317 -16.38 -5.03 -4.11
CA PRO A 317 -15.34 -4.09 -4.52
C PRO A 317 -15.89 -2.93 -5.35
N LYS A 318 -15.38 -1.72 -5.10
CA LYS A 318 -15.69 -0.49 -5.84
C LYS A 318 -14.38 0.14 -6.34
N GLN A 319 -13.68 -0.62 -7.17
CA GLN A 319 -12.39 -0.22 -7.75
C GLN A 319 -12.54 0.99 -8.68
N CYS A 320 -11.55 1.89 -8.66
CA CYS A 320 -11.60 3.12 -9.44
C CYS A 320 -11.44 2.87 -10.95
N ILE A 321 -12.52 2.98 -11.73
CA ILE A 321 -12.47 2.77 -13.18
C ILE A 321 -11.53 3.75 -13.91
N PHE A 322 -11.30 4.94 -13.34
CA PHE A 322 -10.37 5.92 -13.91
C PHE A 322 -8.91 5.45 -13.90
N GLU A 323 -8.57 4.43 -13.11
CA GLU A 323 -7.26 3.78 -13.21
C GLU A 323 -7.02 3.19 -14.60
N HIS A 324 -8.05 2.57 -15.19
CA HIS A 324 -7.97 2.00 -16.53
C HIS A 324 -8.13 3.05 -17.64
N ILE A 325 -8.96 4.06 -17.41
CA ILE A 325 -9.27 5.08 -18.44
C ILE A 325 -8.11 6.07 -18.60
N TYR A 326 -7.42 6.42 -17.52
CA TYR A 326 -6.55 7.59 -17.52
C TYR A 326 -5.31 7.53 -16.62
N PHE A 327 -5.42 7.01 -15.40
CA PHE A 327 -4.38 7.23 -14.39
C PHE A 327 -3.21 6.26 -14.45
N SER A 328 -3.46 4.99 -14.71
CA SER A 328 -2.40 3.99 -14.72
C SER A 328 -1.68 3.96 -16.06
N LEU A 329 -0.41 3.53 -16.05
CA LEU A 329 0.32 3.36 -17.29
C LEU A 329 -0.20 2.14 -18.07
N PRO A 330 -0.18 2.16 -19.41
CA PRO A 330 -0.65 1.04 -20.22
C PRO A 330 0.09 -0.28 -19.98
N ASN A 331 1.36 -0.22 -19.54
CA ASN A 331 2.16 -1.39 -19.20
C ASN A 331 1.89 -1.95 -17.79
N SER A 332 0.91 -1.43 -17.06
CA SER A 332 0.52 -1.93 -15.75
C SER A 332 -0.63 -2.93 -15.83
N VAL A 333 -0.62 -3.88 -14.90
CA VAL A 333 -1.78 -4.71 -14.56
C VAL A 333 -2.39 -4.14 -13.29
N VAL A 334 -3.60 -3.61 -13.39
CA VAL A 334 -4.30 -2.98 -12.28
C VAL A 334 -5.62 -3.70 -12.07
N PHE A 335 -5.92 -4.04 -10.81
CA PHE A 335 -7.11 -4.81 -10.46
C PHE A 335 -7.22 -6.16 -11.21
N GLY A 336 -6.06 -6.77 -11.48
CA GLY A 336 -5.95 -8.01 -12.25
C GLY A 336 -6.24 -7.88 -13.74
N ARG A 337 -6.28 -6.67 -14.31
CA ARG A 337 -6.52 -6.42 -15.75
C ARG A 337 -5.41 -5.58 -16.36
N SER A 338 -5.03 -5.92 -17.59
CA SER A 338 -4.11 -5.10 -18.39
C SER A 338 -4.76 -3.75 -18.68
N VAL A 339 -4.08 -2.65 -18.34
CA VAL A 339 -4.57 -1.30 -18.63
C VAL A 339 -4.65 -1.06 -20.14
N TYR A 340 -3.69 -1.58 -20.91
CA TYR A 340 -3.69 -1.46 -22.38
C TYR A 340 -4.90 -2.11 -23.07
N GLU A 341 -5.44 -3.20 -22.51
CA GLU A 341 -6.55 -3.96 -23.10
C GLU A 341 -7.94 -3.48 -22.62
N SER A 342 -7.99 -2.52 -21.71
CA SER A 342 -9.22 -2.07 -21.04
C SER A 342 -10.07 -1.12 -21.86
#